data_AF-A0A1F9ELS1-F1
#
_entry.id   AF-A0A1F9ELS1-F1
#
_cell.length_a   1.000
_cell.length_b   1.000
_cell.length_c   1.000
_cell.angle_alpha   90.00
_cell.angle_beta   90.00
_cell.angle_gamma   90.00
#
_symmetry.space_group_name_H-M   'P 1'
#
loop_
_entity.id
_entity.type
_entity.pdbx_description
1 polymer ?
#
loop_
_entity_poly.entity_id
_entity_poly.type
_entity_poly.pdbx_seq_one_letter_code
_entity_poly.pdbx_strand_id
1 'polypeptide(L)' 'GTNADGGANSLYCKYCFSNGEFTEPDITMEQMIDKVVELMKHIDNMEEAKIREMAMSFIPHLARWEKK' A
#
# COMPACT_ATOMS: atom_id res chain seq x y z
N GLY A 1 -5.09 -10.29 3.77
CA GLY A 1 -5.65 -10.42 2.41
C GLY A 1 -6.24 -11.79 2.29
N THR A 2 -6.64 -12.21 1.09
CA THR A 2 -7.09 -13.58 0.85
C THR A 2 -6.32 -14.17 -0.32
N ASN A 3 -5.83 -15.40 -0.16
CA ASN A 3 -5.17 -16.19 -1.21
C ASN A 3 -6.22 -16.74 -2.20
N ALA A 4 -5.76 -17.29 -3.33
CA ALA A 4 -6.64 -17.85 -4.36
C ALA A 4 -7.46 -19.05 -3.86
N ASP A 5 -6.96 -19.77 -2.86
CA ASP A 5 -7.62 -20.89 -2.19
C ASP A 5 -8.64 -20.45 -1.12
N GLY A 6 -8.85 -19.15 -0.94
CA GLY A 6 -9.72 -18.58 0.09
C GLY A 6 -9.08 -18.46 1.48
N GLY A 7 -7.83 -18.91 1.64
CA GLY A 7 -7.08 -18.79 2.90
C GLY A 7 -6.65 -17.35 3.20
N ALA A 8 -6.42 -17.03 4.47
CA ALA A 8 -5.94 -15.69 4.86
C ALA A 8 -4.47 -15.49 4.44
N ASN A 9 -4.17 -14.32 3.88
CA ASN A 9 -2.81 -13.87 3.59
C ASN A 9 -2.26 -13.03 4.75
N SER A 10 -1.13 -13.45 5.31
CA SER A 10 -0.46 -12.80 6.46
C SER A 10 0.50 -11.66 6.07
N LEU A 11 0.86 -11.54 4.79
CA LEU A 11 1.81 -10.54 4.30
C LEU A 11 1.11 -9.27 3.83
N TYR A 12 -0.04 -9.42 3.20
CA TYR A 12 -0.77 -8.31 2.59
C TYR A 12 -2.11 -8.11 3.27
N CYS A 13 -2.54 -6.87 3.46
CA CYS A 13 -3.85 -6.59 4.05
C CYS A 13 -4.98 -6.85 3.04
N LYS A 14 -6.24 -6.88 3.51
CA LYS A 14 -7.42 -7.10 2.66
C LYS A 14 -7.65 -6.03 1.59
N TYR A 15 -7.07 -4.84 1.76
CA TYR A 15 -7.23 -3.72 0.83
C TYR A 15 -6.22 -3.76 -0.31
N CYS A 16 -5.09 -4.43 -0.11
CA CYS A 16 -4.03 -4.54 -1.12
C CYS A 16 -4.10 -5.86 -1.88
N PHE A 17 -4.62 -6.93 -1.26
CA PHE A 17 -4.57 -8.29 -1.81
C PHE A 17 -5.82 -9.09 -1.48
N SER A 18 -6.48 -9.60 -2.51
CA SER A 18 -7.73 -10.37 -2.41
C SER A 18 -7.78 -11.45 -3.49
N ASN A 19 -8.34 -12.62 -3.14
CA ASN A 19 -8.49 -13.77 -4.04
C ASN A 19 -7.21 -14.19 -4.77
N GLY A 20 -6.04 -14.03 -4.13
CA GLY A 20 -4.74 -14.39 -4.71
C GLY A 20 -4.11 -13.33 -5.60
N GLU A 21 -4.74 -12.15 -5.73
CA GLU A 21 -4.26 -11.09 -6.61
C GLU A 21 -4.19 -9.74 -5.89
N PHE A 22 -3.29 -8.87 -6.36
CA PHE A 22 -3.31 -7.48 -5.93
C PHE A 22 -4.55 -6.79 -6.51
N THR A 23 -5.23 -6.01 -5.68
CA THR A 23 -6.41 -5.24 -6.11
C THR A 23 -6.07 -4.17 -7.15
N GLU A 24 -4.80 -3.74 -7.16
CA GLU A 24 -4.23 -2.80 -8.13
C GLU A 24 -2.88 -3.37 -8.60
N PRO A 25 -2.87 -4.30 -9.57
CA PRO A 25 -1.64 -4.98 -9.99
C PRO A 25 -0.66 -4.02 -10.66
N ASP A 26 -1.16 -3.05 -11.43
CA ASP A 26 -0.36 -2.13 -12.25
C ASP A 26 0.04 -0.84 -11.53
N ILE A 27 -0.47 -0.59 -10.32
CA ILE A 27 -0.11 0.63 -9.58
C ILE A 27 1.39 0.65 -9.31
N THR A 28 2.06 1.73 -9.66
CA THR A 28 3.49 1.90 -9.40
C THR A 28 3.73 2.27 -7.94
N MET A 29 4.99 2.19 -7.50
CA MET A 29 5.40 2.64 -6.16
C MET A 29 5.07 4.12 -5.93
N GLU A 30 5.32 4.97 -6.93
CA GLU A 30 5.01 6.41 -6.88
C GLU A 30 3.50 6.66 -6.77
N GLN A 31 2.70 5.95 -7.56
CA GLN A 31 1.24 6.05 -7.48
C GLN A 31 0.69 5.54 -6.14
N MET A 32 1.33 4.53 -5.53
CA MET A 32 0.97 4.08 -4.18
C MET A 32 1.30 5.14 -3.12
N ILE A 33 2.43 5.85 -3.25
CA ILE A 33 2.77 6.99 -2.39
C ILE A 33 1.68 8.06 -2.49
N ASP A 34 1.32 8.46 -3.71
CA ASP A 34 0.27 9.48 -3.93
C ASP A 34 -1.08 9.05 -3.34
N LYS A 35 -1.45 7.78 -3.53
CA LYS A 35 -2.69 7.21 -2.98
C LYS A 35 -2.71 7.23 -1.44
N VAL A 36 -1.60 6.90 -0.79
CA VAL A 36 -1.49 6.96 0.67
C VAL A 36 -1.57 8.39 1.16
N VAL A 37 -0.94 9.34 0.44
CA VAL A 37 -0.99 10.76 0.75
C VAL A 37 -2.43 11.27 0.76
N GLU A 38 -3.18 11.00 -0.32
CA GLU A 38 -4.59 11.37 -0.43
C GLU A 38 -5.45 10.74 0.67
N LEU A 39 -5.27 9.43 0.93
CA LEU A 39 -6.05 8.73 1.95
C LEU A 39 -5.81 9.28 3.37
N MET A 40 -4.55 9.50 3.73
CA MET A 40 -4.16 10.00 5.06
C MET A 40 -4.59 11.46 5.28
N LYS A 41 -4.57 12.30 4.23
CA LYS A 41 -5.06 13.69 4.28
C LYS A 41 -6.54 13.78 4.67
N HIS A 42 -7.32 12.73 4.40
CA HIS A 42 -8.73 12.65 4.78
C HIS A 42 -8.98 12.00 6.14
N ILE A 43 -8.00 11.25 6.67
CA ILE A 43 -8.12 10.53 7.95
C ILE A 43 -7.59 11.39 9.10
N ASP A 44 -6.52 12.13 8.85
CA ASP A 44 -5.81 12.92 9.84
C ASP A 44 -5.61 14.34 9.30
N ASN A 45 -5.67 15.36 10.15
CA ASN A 45 -5.48 16.75 9.73
C ASN A 45 -3.97 17.09 9.60
N MET A 46 -3.20 16.09 9.14
CA MET A 46 -1.75 16.15 8.96
C MET A 46 -1.40 16.85 7.65
N GLU A 47 -0.26 17.53 7.66
CA GLU A 47 0.25 18.21 6.47
C GLU A 47 0.70 17.21 5.40
N GLU A 48 0.28 17.46 4.15
CA GLU A 48 0.54 16.59 3.00
C GLU A 48 2.03 16.26 2.83
N ALA A 49 2.90 17.25 3.02
CA ALA A 49 4.35 17.08 2.94
C ALA A 49 4.88 16.03 3.93
N LYS A 50 4.38 16.05 5.18
CA LYS A 50 4.77 15.11 6.22
C LYS A 50 4.28 13.69 5.93
N ILE A 51 3.06 13.58 5.40
CA ILE A 51 2.50 12.29 4.98
C ILE A 51 3.32 11.72 3.83
N ARG A 52 3.69 12.57 2.85
CA ARG A 52 4.50 12.16 1.70
C ARG A 52 5.89 11.69 2.12
N GLU A 53 6.55 12.43 3.01
CA GLU A 53 7.86 12.03 3.56
C GLU A 53 7.78 10.66 4.23
N MET A 54 6.75 10.45 5.07
CA MET A 54 6.51 9.16 5.71
C MET A 54 6.25 8.07 4.66
N ALA A 55 5.36 8.29 3.69
CA ALA A 55 5.07 7.35 2.61
C ALA A 55 6.32 6.96 1.82
N MET A 56 7.16 7.93 1.46
CA MET A 56 8.45 7.70 0.79
C MET A 56 9.44 6.92 1.67
N SER A 57 9.36 7.05 3.00
CA SER A 57 10.27 6.35 3.91
C SER A 57 9.88 4.90 4.18
N PHE A 58 8.61 4.49 4.05
CA PHE A 58 8.20 3.11 4.33
C PHE A 58 7.75 2.30 3.11
N ILE A 59 7.12 2.92 2.10
CA ILE A 59 6.58 2.19 0.94
C ILE A 59 7.65 1.41 0.17
N PRO A 60 8.87 1.96 -0.06
CA PRO A 60 9.94 1.23 -0.74
C PRO A 60 10.43 -0.04 0.00
N HIS A 61 10.18 -0.13 1.31
CA HIS A 61 10.58 -1.27 2.15
C HIS A 61 9.46 -2.31 2.33
N LEU A 62 8.28 -2.10 1.75
CA LEU A 62 7.23 -3.11 1.77
C LEU A 62 7.60 -4.28 0.86
N ALA A 63 7.25 -5.52 1.25
CA ALA A 63 7.58 -6.74 0.51
C ALA A 63 7.19 -6.74 -0.99
N ARG A 64 6.22 -5.91 -1.39
CA ARG A 64 5.83 -5.72 -2.79
C ARG A 64 6.88 -4.96 -3.61
N TRP A 65 7.54 -3.99 -2.99
CA TRP A 65 8.40 -2.99 -3.64
C TRP A 65 9.87 -3.11 -3.27
N GLU A 66 10.17 -3.85 -2.20
CA GLU A 66 11.53 -4.14 -1.77
C GLU A 66 12.26 -4.87 -2.91
N LYS A 67 13.16 -4.15 -3.58
CA LYS A 67 14.12 -4.76 -4.51
C LYS A 67 15.11 -5.57 -3.68
N LYS A 68 15.16 -6.88 -3.89
CA LYS A 68 16.27 -7.72 -3.42
C LYS A 68 17.59 -7.29 -4.06
#